data_AF-X1FZJ5-F1
#
_entry.id   AF-X1FZJ5-F1
#
_cell.length_a   1.000
_cell.length_b   1.000
_cell.length_c   1.000
_cell.angle_alpha   90.00
_cell.angle_beta   90.00
_cell.angle_gamma   90.00
#
_symmetry.space_group_name_H-M   'P 1'
#
loop_
_entity.id
_entity.type
_entity.pdbx_description
1 polymer ?
#
loop_
_entity_poly.entity_id
_entity_poly.type
_entity_poly.pdbx_seq_one_letter_code
_entity_poly.pdbx_strand_id
1 'polypeptide(L)'
;MGNIRTALFNWLFARHHGGSFIVRIEDTDVTRKVRGAVKGILDGLRWLGLDWDEGPEVEGKHAPYFQSQRLDIYRELAQRLISQGGAYYCYCSTQRLKEMR
;
A
#
# COMPACT_ATOMS: atom_id res chain seq x y z
N MET A 1 -7.72 -16.59 -0.18
CA MET A 1 -8.65 -16.70 0.97
C MET A 1 -8.22 -15.80 2.13
N GLY A 2 -6.95 -15.81 2.59
CA GLY A 2 -6.52 -15.00 3.74
C GLY A 2 -6.66 -13.47 3.57
N ASN A 3 -6.35 -12.97 2.37
CA ASN A 3 -6.49 -11.56 1.98
C ASN A 3 -7.95 -11.05 1.99
N ILE A 4 -8.90 -11.86 1.55
CA ILE A 4 -10.34 -11.51 1.55
C ILE A 4 -10.88 -11.40 2.98
N ARG A 5 -10.48 -12.32 3.87
CA ARG A 5 -10.89 -12.27 5.28
C ARG A 5 -10.44 -10.98 5.96
N THR A 6 -9.20 -10.55 5.69
CA THR A 6 -8.70 -9.29 6.23
C THR A 6 -9.48 -8.09 5.70
N ALA A 7 -9.78 -8.04 4.40
CA ALA A 7 -10.60 -6.99 3.82
C ALA A 7 -11.99 -6.93 4.47
N LEU A 8 -12.66 -8.08 4.62
CA LEU A 8 -13.97 -8.19 5.27
C LEU A 8 -13.95 -7.67 6.72
N PHE A 9 -12.94 -8.03 7.52
CA PHE A 9 -12.86 -7.56 8.90
C PHE A 9 -12.62 -6.06 9.00
N ASN A 10 -11.76 -5.49 8.16
CA ASN A 10 -11.55 -4.04 8.14
C ASN A 10 -12.82 -3.31 7.70
N TRP A 11 -13.53 -3.82 6.69
CA TRP A 11 -14.79 -3.28 6.23
C TRP A 11 -15.88 -3.33 7.32
N LEU A 12 -16.07 -4.50 7.96
CA LEU A 12 -17.04 -4.65 9.06
C LEU A 12 -16.71 -3.73 10.22
N PHE A 13 -15.43 -3.63 10.58
CA PHE A 13 -14.99 -2.76 11.67
C PHE A 13 -15.27 -1.29 11.37
N ALA A 14 -14.98 -0.83 10.15
CA ALA A 14 -15.27 0.52 9.71
C ALA A 14 -16.78 0.80 9.73
N ARG A 15 -17.59 -0.08 9.14
CA ARG A 15 -19.05 0.07 9.10
C ARG A 15 -19.68 0.04 10.50
N HIS A 16 -19.20 -0.82 11.40
CA HIS A 16 -19.70 -0.91 12.77
C HIS A 16 -19.46 0.38 13.58
N HIS A 17 -18.32 1.04 13.37
CA HIS A 17 -17.94 2.23 14.13
C HIS A 17 -18.20 3.55 13.38
N GLY A 18 -18.84 3.51 12.20
CA GLY A 18 -19.04 4.70 11.35
C GLY A 18 -17.74 5.31 10.83
N GLY A 19 -16.69 4.50 10.67
CA GLY A 19 -15.40 4.90 10.09
C GLY A 19 -15.32 4.65 8.59
N SER A 20 -14.13 4.91 8.03
CA SER A 20 -13.84 4.74 6.60
C SER A 20 -13.03 3.47 6.31
N PHE A 21 -13.45 2.71 5.30
CA PHE A 21 -12.70 1.60 4.73
C PHE A 21 -11.90 2.09 3.51
N ILE A 22 -10.57 2.00 3.59
CA ILE A 22 -9.63 2.55 2.59
C ILE A 22 -8.93 1.41 1.85
N VAL A 23 -8.97 1.45 0.52
CA VAL A 23 -8.22 0.53 -0.34
C VAL A 23 -6.97 1.24 -0.87
N ARG A 24 -5.78 0.71 -0.56
CA ARG A 24 -4.51 1.20 -1.09
C ARG A 24 -3.77 0.08 -1.81
N ILE A 25 -3.32 0.36 -3.03
CA ILE A 25 -2.58 -0.59 -3.86
C ILE A 25 -1.08 -0.46 -3.56
N GLU A 26 -0.51 -1.56 -3.06
CA GLU A 26 0.93 -1.71 -2.89
C GLU A 26 1.55 -2.21 -4.20
N ASP A 27 2.08 -1.29 -5.01
CA ASP A 27 2.63 -1.58 -6.33
C ASP A 27 4.04 -1.00 -6.52
N THR A 28 4.82 -0.90 -5.44
CA THR A 28 6.20 -0.39 -5.46
C THR A 28 7.18 -1.38 -6.11
N ASP A 29 6.95 -2.68 -5.93
CA ASP A 29 7.75 -3.71 -6.60
C ASP A 29 7.23 -4.01 -8.00
N VAL A 30 7.79 -3.30 -8.98
CA VAL A 30 7.44 -3.44 -10.40
C VAL A 30 7.73 -4.84 -10.93
N THR A 31 8.75 -5.53 -10.41
CA THR A 31 9.12 -6.87 -10.90
C THR A 31 8.10 -7.94 -10.57
N ARG A 32 7.28 -7.71 -9.53
CA ARG A 32 6.20 -8.59 -9.09
C ARG A 32 4.82 -8.17 -9.59
N LYS A 33 4.72 -7.14 -10.43
CA LYS A 33 3.42 -6.69 -10.97
C LYS A 33 2.85 -7.72 -11.94
N VAL A 34 1.68 -8.24 -11.60
CA VAL A 34 0.88 -9.10 -12.47
C VAL A 34 -0.17 -8.26 -13.17
N ARG A 35 -0.18 -8.29 -14.51
CA ARG A 35 -1.17 -7.55 -15.31
C ARG A 35 -2.58 -7.98 -14.92
N GLY A 36 -3.45 -7.00 -14.67
CA GLY A 36 -4.84 -7.24 -14.28
C GLY A 36 -5.06 -7.61 -12.81
N ALA A 37 -4.01 -7.78 -12.00
CA ALA A 37 -4.17 -8.10 -10.57
C ALA A 37 -4.96 -7.04 -9.81
N VAL A 38 -4.66 -5.75 -10.05
CA VAL A 38 -5.40 -4.62 -9.43
C VAL A 38 -6.88 -4.71 -9.78
N LYS A 39 -7.21 -4.88 -11.06
CA LYS A 39 -8.61 -5.04 -11.52
C LYS A 39 -9.28 -6.23 -10.83
N GLY A 40 -8.61 -7.38 -10.77
CA GLY A 40 -9.14 -8.58 -10.11
C GLY A 40 -9.39 -8.38 -8.61
N ILE A 41 -8.55 -7.61 -7.92
CA ILE A 41 -8.76 -7.24 -6.51
C ILE A 41 -10.02 -6.38 -6.38
N LEU A 42 -10.14 -5.31 -7.16
CA LEU A 42 -11.27 -4.37 -7.09
C LEU A 42 -12.59 -5.05 -7.47
N ASP A 43 -12.58 -5.87 -8.52
CA ASP A 43 -13.75 -6.65 -8.93
C ASP A 43 -14.17 -7.67 -7.86
N GLY A 44 -13.20 -8.32 -7.21
CA GLY A 44 -13.46 -9.24 -6.10
C GLY A 44 -14.12 -8.55 -4.90
N LEU A 45 -13.66 -7.34 -4.56
CA LEU A 45 -14.28 -6.54 -3.49
C LEU A 45 -15.72 -6.14 -3.85
N ARG A 46 -15.95 -5.66 -5.09
CA ARG A 46 -17.31 -5.33 -5.58
C ARG A 46 -18.23 -6.54 -5.57
N TRP A 47 -17.75 -7.69 -6.04
CA TRP A 47 -18.53 -8.92 -6.07
C TRP A 47 -18.96 -9.38 -4.67
N LEU A 48 -18.12 -9.15 -3.65
CA LEU A 48 -18.43 -9.42 -2.24
C LEU A 48 -19.30 -8.35 -1.59
N GLY A 49 -19.63 -7.26 -2.30
CA GLY A 49 -20.38 -6.12 -1.74
C GLY A 49 -19.57 -5.26 -0.77
N LEU A 50 -18.24 -5.32 -0.82
CA LEU A 50 -17.34 -4.53 0.03
C LEU A 50 -17.00 -3.22 -0.69
N ASP A 51 -17.83 -2.20 -0.49
CA ASP A 51 -17.55 -0.84 -0.94
C ASP A 51 -16.42 -0.20 -0.12
N TRP A 52 -15.64 0.68 -0.74
CA TRP A 52 -14.58 1.43 -0.08
C TRP A 52 -14.83 2.93 -0.20
N ASP A 53 -14.55 3.64 0.88
CA ASP A 53 -14.81 5.08 1.01
C ASP A 53 -13.68 5.92 0.40
N GLU A 54 -12.47 5.36 0.38
CA GLU A 54 -11.30 5.96 -0.24
C GLU A 54 -10.48 4.87 -0.95
N GLY A 55 -9.98 5.15 -2.15
CA GLY A 55 -9.17 4.19 -2.89
C GLY A 55 -9.09 4.46 -4.38
N PRO A 56 -8.53 3.53 -5.16
CA PRO A 56 -8.61 3.59 -6.62
C PRO A 56 -10.05 3.79 -7.09
N GLU A 57 -10.23 4.61 -8.13
CA GLU A 57 -11.51 4.95 -8.79
C GLU A 57 -12.49 5.81 -7.97
N VAL A 58 -12.47 5.72 -6.64
CA VAL A 58 -13.28 6.55 -5.73
C VAL A 58 -12.54 7.84 -5.35
N GLU A 59 -11.21 7.83 -5.46
CA GLU A 59 -10.32 8.88 -4.97
C GLU A 59 -10.56 9.15 -3.48
N GLY A 60 -10.23 10.35 -3.00
CA GLY A 60 -10.40 10.71 -1.59
C GLY A 60 -9.38 11.75 -1.13
N LYS A 61 -9.52 12.17 0.13
CA LYS A 61 -8.70 13.23 0.73
C LYS A 61 -7.21 12.88 0.79
N HIS A 62 -6.89 11.58 0.84
CA HIS A 62 -5.53 11.07 1.01
C HIS A 62 -4.93 10.47 -0.26
N ALA A 63 -5.53 10.74 -1.42
CA ALA A 63 -5.01 10.36 -2.72
C ALA A 63 -3.54 10.80 -2.93
N PRO A 64 -2.77 10.13 -3.81
CA PRO A 64 -3.15 8.95 -4.59
C PRO A 64 -3.09 7.64 -3.79
N TYR A 65 -3.87 6.64 -4.18
CA TYR A 65 -3.94 5.33 -3.50
C TYR A 65 -3.08 4.23 -4.13
N PHE A 66 -2.28 4.56 -5.16
CA PHE A 66 -1.20 3.70 -5.65
C PHE A 66 0.12 4.15 -5.04
N GLN A 67 0.84 3.26 -4.37
CA GLN A 67 2.10 3.63 -3.72
C GLN A 67 3.18 4.05 -4.71
N SER A 68 3.18 3.51 -5.93
CA SER A 68 4.08 3.94 -7.01
C SER A 68 3.91 5.41 -7.39
N GLN A 69 2.75 6.02 -7.11
CA GLN A 69 2.46 7.44 -7.33
C GLN A 69 2.84 8.32 -6.13
N ARG A 70 3.37 7.73 -5.03
CA ARG A 70 3.71 8.43 -3.78
C ARG A 70 5.21 8.50 -3.49
N LEU A 71 6.05 8.17 -4.47
CA LEU A 71 7.50 8.05 -4.27
C LEU A 71 8.15 9.34 -3.77
N ASP A 72 7.66 10.51 -4.18
CA ASP A 72 8.22 11.79 -3.73
C ASP A 72 7.97 12.05 -2.24
N ILE A 73 6.77 11.69 -1.75
CA ILE A 73 6.45 11.75 -0.30
C ILE A 73 7.40 10.85 0.48
N TYR A 74 7.65 9.63 -0.01
CA TYR A 74 8.56 8.70 0.65
C TYR A 74 10.01 9.20 0.66
N ARG A 75 10.46 9.82 -0.44
CA ARG A 75 11.80 10.40 -0.53
C ARG A 75 11.97 11.55 0.46
N GLU A 76 11.00 12.45 0.55
CA GLU A 76 11.03 13.56 1.51
C GLU A 76 11.08 13.07 2.96
N LEU A 77 10.22 12.11 3.32
CA LEU A 77 10.19 11.55 4.67
C LEU A 77 11.49 10.79 5.00
N ALA A 78 12.05 10.05 4.05
CA ALA A 78 13.34 9.38 4.23
C ALA A 78 14.48 10.38 4.46
N GLN A 79 14.51 11.48 3.72
CA GLN A 79 15.50 12.55 3.92
C GLN A 79 15.35 13.21 5.29
N ARG A 80 14.11 13.44 5.74
CA ARG A 80 13.84 13.96 7.09
C ARG A 80 14.32 13.01 8.18
N LEU A 81 14.12 11.70 8.02
CA LEU A 81 14.65 10.71 8.98
C LEU A 81 16.18 10.75 9.04
N ILE A 82 16.85 10.91 7.90
CA ILE A 82 18.31 11.03 7.83
C ILE A 82 18.77 12.33 8.52
N SER A 83 18.13 13.47 8.24
CA SER A 83 18.52 14.76 8.83
C SER A 83 18.32 14.80 10.34
N GLN A 84 17.37 14.04 10.87
CA GLN A 84 17.10 13.90 12.30
C GLN A 84 17.97 12.82 12.98
N GLY A 85 18.85 12.15 12.25
CA GLY A 85 19.69 11.07 12.79
C GLY A 85 18.94 9.75 13.05
N GLY A 86 17.68 9.64 12.61
CA GLY A 86 16.87 8.42 12.72
C GLY A 86 17.15 7.38 11.62
N ALA A 87 17.93 7.74 10.61
CA ALA A 87 18.37 6.86 9.53
C ALA A 87 19.75 7.29 9.00
N TYR A 88 20.39 6.41 8.22
CA TYR A 88 21.68 6.68 7.57
C TYR A 88 21.73 6.03 6.17
N TYR A 89 22.61 6.54 5.31
CA TYR A 89 22.85 5.94 4.01
C TYR A 89 23.72 4.69 4.12
N CYS A 90 23.26 3.60 3.52
CA CYS A 90 24.02 2.36 3.38
C CYS A 90 24.47 2.20 1.92
N TYR A 91 25.77 2.05 1.73
CA TYR A 91 26.39 1.84 0.40
C TYR A 91 26.83 0.38 0.19
N CYS A 92 26.36 -0.55 1.02
CA CYS A 92 26.68 -1.97 0.90
C CYS A 92 26.09 -2.54 -0.40
N SER A 93 26.90 -3.29 -1.15
CA SER A 93 26.40 -4.01 -2.31
C SER A 93 25.50 -5.18 -1.89
N THR A 94 24.58 -5.56 -2.78
CA THR A 94 23.71 -6.73 -2.57
C THR A 94 24.53 -8.00 -2.34
N GLN A 95 25.70 -8.14 -2.99
CA GLN A 95 26.60 -9.27 -2.78
C GLN A 95 27.16 -9.30 -1.36
N ARG A 96 27.72 -8.17 -0.88
CA ARG A 96 28.23 -8.06 0.49
C ARG A 96 27.16 -8.41 1.52
N LEU A 97 25.93 -7.93 1.32
CA LEU A 97 24.81 -8.23 2.21
C LEU A 97 24.41 -9.72 2.21
N LYS A 98 24.66 -10.46 1.12
CA LYS A 98 24.43 -11.91 1.07
C LYS A 98 25.52 -12.69 1.80
N GLU A 99 26.78 -12.26 1.71
CA GLU A 99 27.90 -12.92 2.40
C GLU A 99 27.84 -12.74 3.92
N MET A 100 27.16 -11.69 4.41
CA MET A 100 26.95 -11.42 5.84
C MET A 100 25.72 -12.12 6.44
N ARG A 101 24.89 -12.79 5.63
CA ARG A 101 23.66 -13.49 6.05
C ARG A 101 23.92 -14.97 6.30
#